data_AF-A0A852SNX0-F1
#
_entry.id   AF-A0A852SNX0-F1
#
_cell.length_a   1.000
_cell.length_b   1.000
_cell.length_c   1.000
_cell.angle_alpha   90.00
_cell.angle_beta   90.00
_cell.angle_gamma   90.00
#
_symmetry.space_group_name_H-M   'P 1'
#
loop_
_entity.id
_entity.type
_entity.pdbx_description
1 polymer ?
#
loop_
_entity_poly.entity_id
_entity_poly.type
_entity_poly.pdbx_seq_one_letter_code
_entity_poly.pdbx_strand_id
1 'polypeptide(L)'
;MAKKDIEKVGFDPIEFAHGLGIQSKHAYLAGFVSIVVSLIAWLASRGKKDETDKAKSDRWGIFIGHWAPTFFAIGLALKSEE
;
A
#
# COMPACT_ATOMS: atom_id res chain seq x y z
N MET A 1 -28.86 -11.41 13.80
CA MET A 1 -28.74 -10.17 14.59
C MET A 1 -27.47 -10.21 15.45
N ALA A 2 -27.33 -11.19 16.34
CA ALA A 2 -26.18 -11.34 17.25
C ALA A 2 -24.75 -11.33 16.63
N LYS A 3 -24.55 -11.75 15.37
CA LYS A 3 -23.21 -11.69 14.74
C LYS A 3 -22.72 -10.25 14.49
N LYS A 4 -23.63 -9.36 14.04
CA LYS A 4 -23.32 -7.94 13.80
C LYS A 4 -23.02 -7.18 15.09
N ASP A 5 -23.62 -7.61 16.19
CA ASP A 5 -23.45 -6.96 17.49
C ASP A 5 -22.13 -7.36 18.18
N ILE A 6 -21.63 -8.57 17.92
CA ILE A 6 -20.31 -9.04 18.42
C ILE A 6 -19.15 -8.41 17.63
N GLU A 7 -19.35 -8.14 16.33
CA GLU A 7 -18.37 -7.46 15.46
C GLU A 7 -18.11 -6.02 15.90
N LYS A 8 -19.14 -5.34 16.44
CA LYS A 8 -19.09 -3.94 16.91
C LYS A 8 -18.47 -3.73 18.29
N VAL A 9 -18.03 -4.78 18.97
CA VAL A 9 -17.34 -4.67 20.27
C VAL A 9 -15.83 -4.43 20.09
N GLY A 10 -15.31 -4.64 18.87
CA GLY A 10 -13.93 -4.37 18.51
C GLY A 10 -13.75 -3.03 17.77
N PHE A 11 -12.55 -2.45 17.87
CA PHE A 11 -12.17 -1.31 17.05
C PHE A 11 -12.17 -1.70 15.57
N ASP A 12 -13.00 -1.03 14.76
CA ASP A 12 -12.99 -1.18 13.30
C ASP A 12 -11.96 -0.20 12.69
N PRO A 13 -10.80 -0.69 12.21
CA PRO A 13 -9.76 0.16 11.65
C PRO A 13 -10.17 0.79 10.31
N ILE A 14 -11.10 0.18 9.57
CA ILE A 14 -11.56 0.68 8.27
C ILE A 14 -12.55 1.83 8.50
N GLU A 15 -13.49 1.65 9.44
CA GLU A 15 -14.40 2.72 9.86
C GLU A 15 -13.63 3.93 10.42
N PHE A 16 -12.60 3.69 11.25
CA PHE A 16 -11.73 4.75 11.76
C PHE A 16 -10.96 5.48 10.66
N ALA A 17 -10.36 4.73 9.72
CA ALA A 17 -9.63 5.32 8.59
C ALA A 17 -10.55 6.15 7.68
N HIS A 18 -11.75 5.65 7.41
CA HIS A 18 -12.77 6.38 6.67
C HIS A 18 -13.24 7.64 7.43
N GLY A 19 -13.43 7.54 8.74
CA GLY A 19 -13.76 8.68 9.62
C GLY A 19 -12.67 9.77 9.66
N LEU A 20 -11.41 9.42 9.40
CA LEU A 20 -10.30 10.37 9.20
C LEU A 20 -10.26 10.99 7.79
N GLY A 21 -11.19 10.62 6.91
CA GLY A 21 -11.27 11.09 5.52
C GLY A 21 -10.42 10.32 4.52
N ILE A 22 -9.86 9.16 4.91
CA ILE A 22 -9.11 8.30 3.99
C ILE A 22 -10.11 7.52 3.11
N GLN A 23 -10.28 7.98 1.88
CA GLN A 23 -11.08 7.29 0.87
C GLN A 23 -10.32 6.14 0.19
N SER A 24 -11.06 5.20 -0.40
CA SER A 24 -10.54 4.07 -1.19
C SER A 24 -9.59 4.52 -2.30
N LYS A 25 -9.87 5.68 -2.92
CA LYS A 25 -9.04 6.30 -3.96
C LYS A 25 -7.61 6.62 -3.49
N HIS A 26 -7.43 7.03 -2.24
CA HIS A 26 -6.10 7.32 -1.68
C HIS A 26 -5.28 6.04 -1.52
N ALA A 27 -5.92 4.96 -1.06
CA ALA A 27 -5.27 3.65 -0.94
C ALA A 27 -4.87 3.09 -2.32
N TYR A 28 -5.75 3.19 -3.32
CA TYR A 28 -5.39 2.81 -4.70
C TYR A 28 -4.26 3.67 -5.28
N LEU A 29 -4.27 4.97 -5.02
CA LEU A 29 -3.19 5.87 -5.43
C LEU A 29 -1.87 5.49 -4.76
N ALA A 30 -1.87 5.21 -3.46
CA ALA A 30 -0.68 4.76 -2.73
C ALA A 30 -0.13 3.43 -3.30
N GLY A 31 -1.01 2.49 -3.64
CA GLY A 31 -0.63 1.24 -4.31
C GLY A 31 0.01 1.49 -5.67
N PHE A 32 -0.56 2.37 -6.49
CA PHE A 32 0.01 2.73 -7.79
C PHE A 32 1.36 3.46 -7.66
N VAL A 33 1.47 4.41 -6.74
CA VAL A 33 2.72 5.14 -6.45
C VAL A 33 3.81 4.17 -6.02
N SER A 34 3.50 3.17 -5.19
CA SER A 34 4.45 2.14 -4.77
C SER A 34 5.04 1.38 -5.97
N ILE A 35 4.22 1.00 -6.96
CA ILE A 35 4.69 0.35 -8.20
C ILE A 35 5.61 1.29 -8.99
N VAL A 36 5.18 2.53 -9.20
CA VAL A 36 5.94 3.52 -9.98
C VAL A 36 7.29 3.82 -9.32
N VAL A 37 7.33 4.02 -8.01
CA VAL A 37 8.56 4.25 -7.26
C VAL A 37 9.50 3.05 -7.35
N SER A 38 8.96 1.83 -7.28
CA SER A 38 9.75 0.60 -7.46
C SER A 38 10.41 0.54 -8.84
N LEU A 39 9.66 0.86 -9.89
CA LEU A 39 10.17 0.90 -11.27
C LEU A 39 11.24 2.00 -11.45
N ILE A 40 11.03 3.18 -10.88
CA ILE A 40 12.01 4.27 -10.91
C ILE A 40 13.29 3.87 -10.19
N ALA A 41 13.19 3.23 -9.02
CA ALA A 41 14.35 2.75 -8.26
C ALA A 41 15.15 1.71 -9.04
N TRP A 42 14.48 0.81 -9.76
CA TRP A 42 15.13 -0.16 -10.64
C TRP A 42 15.78 0.50 -11.87
N LEU A 43 15.11 1.46 -12.51
CA LEU A 43 15.69 2.22 -13.62
C LEU A 43 16.93 3.01 -13.18
N ALA A 44 16.87 3.66 -12.00
CA ALA A 44 18.01 4.36 -11.41
C ALA A 44 19.17 3.42 -11.11
N SER A 45 18.88 2.20 -10.63
CA SER A 45 19.87 1.14 -10.40
C SER A 45 20.62 0.77 -11.69
N ARG A 46 19.92 0.61 -12.83
CA ARG A 46 20.56 0.28 -14.13
C ARG A 46 21.57 1.33 -14.60
N GLY A 47 21.39 2.60 -14.24
CA GLY A 47 22.33 3.68 -14.60
C GLY A 47 23.62 3.73 -13.77
N LYS A 48 23.69 3.01 -12.64
CA LYS A 48 24.88 2.98 -11.78
C LYS A 48 25.92 1.96 -12.27
N LYS A 49 27.20 2.34 -12.25
CA LYS A 49 28.34 1.50 -12.68
C LYS A 49 28.84 0.57 -11.57
N ASP A 50 28.65 0.92 -10.31
CA ASP A 50 29.07 0.09 -9.17
C ASP A 50 28.02 -0.98 -8.80
N GLU A 51 28.44 -2.25 -8.79
CA GLU A 51 27.58 -3.40 -8.45
C GLU A 51 27.06 -3.36 -7.01
N THR A 52 27.86 -2.82 -6.08
CA THR A 52 27.50 -2.71 -4.65
C THR A 52 26.31 -1.76 -4.43
N ASP A 53 26.23 -0.68 -5.21
CA ASP A 53 25.14 0.29 -5.11
C ASP A 53 23.87 -0.16 -5.84
N LYS A 54 24.02 -0.95 -6.90
CA LYS A 54 22.90 -1.63 -7.58
C LYS A 54 22.16 -2.57 -6.63
N ALA A 55 22.89 -3.44 -5.93
CA ALA A 55 22.29 -4.42 -5.03
C ALA A 55 21.48 -3.79 -3.88
N LYS A 56 21.89 -2.61 -3.39
CA LYS A 56 21.14 -1.86 -2.37
C LYS A 56 19.88 -1.21 -2.94
N SER A 57 19.97 -0.59 -4.12
CA SER A 57 18.84 0.07 -4.79
C SER A 57 17.74 -0.92 -5.16
N ASP A 58 18.11 -2.09 -5.67
CA ASP A 58 17.15 -3.11 -6.12
C ASP A 58 16.35 -3.70 -4.95
N ARG A 59 16.99 -3.94 -3.81
CA ARG A 59 16.32 -4.42 -2.59
C ARG A 59 15.31 -3.39 -2.07
N TRP A 60 15.67 -2.10 -2.11
CA TRP A 60 14.80 -1.03 -1.69
C TRP A 60 13.59 -0.86 -2.64
N GLY A 61 13.83 -0.94 -3.95
CA GLY A 61 12.79 -0.93 -4.96
C GLY A 61 11.80 -2.09 -4.82
N ILE A 62 12.29 -3.32 -4.62
CA ILE A 62 11.43 -4.50 -4.41
C ILE A 62 10.61 -4.38 -3.12
N PHE A 63 11.23 -3.91 -2.03
CA PHE A 63 10.54 -3.70 -0.76
C PHE A 63 9.39 -2.71 -0.91
N ILE A 64 9.61 -1.59 -1.61
CA ILE A 64 8.56 -0.59 -1.85
C ILE A 64 7.45 -1.18 -2.70
N GLY A 65 7.78 -1.89 -3.78
CA GLY A 65 6.79 -2.47 -4.71
C GLY A 65 5.85 -3.50 -4.06
N HIS A 66 6.31 -4.20 -3.02
CA HIS A 66 5.48 -5.17 -2.30
C HIS A 66 4.31 -4.54 -1.52
N TRP A 67 4.39 -3.25 -1.17
CA TRP A 67 3.30 -2.57 -0.48
C TRP A 67 2.08 -2.32 -1.37
N ALA A 68 2.22 -2.43 -2.69
CA ALA A 68 1.12 -2.23 -3.61
C ALA A 68 -0.07 -3.18 -3.34
N PRO A 69 0.10 -4.52 -3.30
CA PRO A 69 -0.96 -5.45 -2.89
C PRO A 69 -1.67 -5.07 -1.60
N THR A 70 -0.92 -4.64 -0.57
CA THR A 70 -1.48 -4.23 0.73
C THR A 70 -2.36 -3.00 0.59
N PHE A 71 -1.89 -1.97 -0.10
CA PHE A 71 -2.68 -0.75 -0.33
C PHE A 71 -3.91 -1.00 -1.20
N PHE A 72 -3.82 -1.88 -2.21
CA PHE A 72 -4.98 -2.29 -2.98
C PHE A 72 -6.01 -3.06 -2.13
N ALA A 73 -5.57 -3.95 -1.26
CA ALA A 73 -6.45 -4.68 -0.34
C ALA A 73 -7.16 -3.73 0.64
N ILE A 74 -6.45 -2.76 1.21
CA ILE A 74 -7.04 -1.72 2.07
C ILE A 74 -8.04 -0.87 1.28
N GLY A 75 -7.73 -0.51 0.04
CA GLY A 75 -8.65 0.24 -0.83
C GLY A 75 -9.93 -0.55 -1.15
N LEU A 76 -9.83 -1.87 -1.33
CA LEU A 76 -10.99 -2.75 -1.52
C LEU A 76 -11.86 -2.82 -0.26
N ALA A 77 -11.24 -2.90 0.92
CA ALA A 77 -11.95 -2.87 2.20
C ALA A 77 -12.66 -1.53 2.42
N LEU A 78 -11.95 -0.41 2.25
CA LEU A 78 -12.54 0.94 2.35
C LEU A 78 -13.69 1.15 1.36
N LYS A 79 -13.56 0.65 0.13
CA LYS A 79 -14.62 0.73 -0.88
C LYS A 79 -15.88 -0.09 -0.50
N SER A 80 -15.76 -1.05 0.40
CA SER A 80 -16.91 -1.81 0.89
C SER A 80 -17.69 -1.05 1.97
N GLU A 81 -17.03 -0.08 2.63
CA GLU A 81 -17.60 0.79 3.68
C GLU A 81 -18.04 2.18 3.16
N GLU A 82 -17.56 2.59 1.98
CA GLU A 82 -18.02 3.78 1.23
C GLU A 82 -19.43 3.59 0.64
#